data_AF-A0A7S3GI09-F1
#
_entry.id   AF-A0A7S3GI09-F1
#
_cell.length_a   1.000
_cell.length_b   1.000
_cell.length_c   1.000
_cell.angle_alpha   90.00
_cell.angle_beta   90.00
_cell.angle_gamma   90.00
#
_symmetry.space_group_name_H-M   'P 1'
#
loop_
_entity.id
_entity.type
_entity.pdbx_description
1 polymer ?
#
loop_
_entity_poly.entity_id
_entity_poly.type
_entity_poly.pdbx_seq_one_letter_code
_entity_poly.pdbx_strand_id
1 'polypeptide(L)'
;VTFFFFHLPLTPFSSFVLFIFNMGAKKRGRGASKEEQKGREKQRQKVEAELDDDEYRSGGESDQESPDEEEINVDFDFFDPEEGHFHQIKRFLGQTFDGKKFDLSSAADHVIAQKTVGTVIRTSDGDKDDILGFISVINTGISKGNNFVKQVKSFLLQHAPKKNKDKLASLLESDKTGLLIGDRVVNIPHMLAGPIMRAIHDEIIWAREDEPTEAKRKYFRFENYIVVARKLEGSEAREEGEEQQEGKEGDEVVKAGIESDFGSDELFPKAEDGVIANYATMAMELPVSQSEEKQKLFAQQNAFFSEKLYAYVLPHSKLADVLNDVNELVGWDGQV
;
A
#
# COMPACT_ATOMS: atom_id res chain seq x y z
N VAL A 1 -3.83 -21.62 -17.18
CA VAL A 1 -3.65 -20.64 -16.09
C VAL A 1 -2.59 -21.21 -15.19
N THR A 2 -1.35 -20.70 -15.32
CA THR A 2 -0.18 -21.25 -14.64
C THR A 2 0.00 -20.49 -13.34
N PHE A 3 -0.08 -21.18 -12.20
CA PHE A 3 0.04 -20.60 -10.87
C PHE A 3 1.53 -20.38 -10.52
N PHE A 4 1.87 -19.18 -10.06
CA PHE A 4 3.20 -18.86 -9.55
C PHE A 4 3.20 -18.89 -8.02
N PHE A 5 4.04 -19.75 -7.45
CA PHE A 5 4.29 -19.85 -6.01
C PHE A 5 5.42 -18.92 -5.61
N PHE A 6 5.20 -18.04 -4.63
CA PHE A 6 6.27 -17.33 -3.92
C PHE A 6 6.63 -18.10 -2.65
N HIS A 7 7.85 -18.62 -2.59
CA HIS A 7 8.47 -19.14 -1.36
C HIS A 7 9.28 -18.02 -0.71
N LEU A 8 8.79 -17.48 0.41
CA LEU A 8 9.66 -16.90 1.43
C LEU A 8 9.68 -17.84 2.64
N PRO A 9 10.84 -18.03 3.31
CA PRO A 9 10.95 -18.95 4.44
C PRO A 9 10.17 -18.41 5.63
N LEU A 10 9.00 -19.01 5.89
CA LEU A 10 8.19 -18.75 7.08
C LEU A 10 8.78 -19.45 8.30
N THR A 11 8.72 -18.73 9.42
CA THR A 11 8.95 -19.21 10.79
C THR A 11 8.15 -20.48 11.11
N PRO A 12 8.66 -21.39 11.96
CA PRO A 12 8.02 -22.68 12.20
C PRO A 12 6.91 -22.51 13.24
N PHE A 13 5.65 -22.46 12.81
CA PHE A 13 4.43 -22.87 13.52
C PHE A 13 3.24 -22.24 12.79
N SER A 14 2.72 -22.91 11.76
CA SER A 14 1.29 -22.85 11.42
C SER A 14 1.00 -23.93 10.39
N SER A 15 -0.08 -24.69 10.59
CA SER A 15 -0.62 -25.61 9.60
C SER A 15 -0.90 -24.87 8.29
N PHE A 16 -0.63 -25.53 7.16
CA PHE A 16 -0.80 -24.98 5.82
C PHE A 16 -2.29 -24.66 5.57
N VAL A 17 -2.58 -23.38 5.29
CA VAL A 17 -3.89 -22.89 4.82
C VAL A 17 -3.66 -22.30 3.43
N LEU A 18 -4.40 -22.79 2.45
CA LEU A 18 -4.39 -22.28 1.08
C LEU A 18 -5.36 -21.09 0.99
N PHE A 19 -4.84 -19.89 0.73
CA PHE A 19 -5.66 -18.70 0.52
C PHE A 19 -5.93 -18.52 -0.99
N ILE A 20 -7.22 -18.52 -1.36
CA ILE A 20 -7.67 -18.12 -2.69
C ILE A 20 -8.22 -16.70 -2.58
N PHE A 21 -7.64 -15.78 -3.34
CA PHE A 21 -8.07 -14.38 -3.36
C PHE A 21 -9.05 -14.18 -4.51
N ASN A 22 -10.29 -13.83 -4.18
CA ASN A 22 -11.24 -13.33 -5.16
C ASN A 22 -11.22 -11.80 -5.14
N MET A 23 -11.33 -11.20 -6.32
CA MET A 23 -11.35 -9.74 -6.47
C MET A 23 -12.78 -9.33 -6.79
N GLY A 24 -13.44 -8.69 -5.85
CA GLY A 24 -14.70 -8.00 -6.07
C GLY A 24 -14.66 -6.63 -5.43
N ALA A 25 -14.16 -5.60 -6.12
CA ALA A 25 -14.35 -4.24 -5.63
C ALA A 25 -15.64 -3.64 -6.23
N LYS A 26 -16.55 -3.26 -5.34
CA LYS A 26 -17.83 -2.70 -5.75
C LYS A 26 -17.63 -1.29 -6.30
N LYS A 27 -17.82 -1.13 -7.61
CA LYS A 27 -17.83 0.15 -8.31
C LYS A 27 -18.70 1.18 -7.56
N ARG A 28 -18.10 2.31 -7.13
CA ARG A 28 -18.84 3.46 -6.59
C ARG A 28 -19.80 3.99 -7.66
N GLY A 29 -21.09 3.78 -7.48
CA GLY A 29 -22.14 4.51 -8.19
C GLY A 29 -22.36 5.88 -7.54
N ARG A 30 -22.70 6.89 -8.37
CA ARG A 30 -23.14 8.23 -7.93
C ARG A 30 -24.15 8.12 -6.78
N GLY A 31 -23.95 8.92 -5.73
CA GLY A 31 -24.64 8.84 -4.44
C GLY A 31 -26.12 8.49 -4.49
N ALA A 32 -26.50 7.47 -3.69
CA ALA A 32 -27.85 6.95 -3.58
C ALA A 32 -28.79 7.90 -2.79
N SER A 33 -30.01 8.04 -3.28
CA SER A 33 -31.09 8.82 -2.66
C SER A 33 -31.88 7.98 -1.64
N LYS A 34 -32.61 8.65 -0.74
CA LYS A 34 -33.31 8.10 0.44
C LYS A 34 -34.38 7.01 0.17
N GLU A 35 -34.67 6.66 -1.08
CA GLU A 35 -35.64 5.60 -1.41
C GLU A 35 -35.05 4.18 -1.40
N GLU A 36 -33.74 4.00 -1.64
CA GLU A 36 -33.11 2.67 -1.64
C GLU A 36 -32.98 2.04 -0.23
N GLN A 37 -33.03 2.86 0.83
CA GLN A 37 -32.99 2.37 2.21
C GLN A 37 -34.27 1.61 2.63
N LYS A 38 -35.43 1.92 2.03
CA LYS A 38 -36.69 1.24 2.36
C LYS A 38 -36.87 -0.13 1.69
N GLY A 39 -36.10 -0.43 0.63
CA GLY A 39 -36.16 -1.71 -0.06
C GLY A 39 -35.44 -2.84 0.69
N ARG A 40 -34.32 -2.53 1.36
CA ARG A 40 -33.48 -3.52 2.05
C ARG A 40 -34.08 -4.08 3.34
N GLU A 41 -35.00 -3.36 3.97
CA GLU A 41 -35.62 -3.82 5.23
C GLU A 41 -36.73 -4.86 5.01
N LYS A 42 -37.32 -4.93 3.81
CA LYS A 42 -38.35 -5.93 3.47
C LYS A 42 -37.79 -7.31 3.07
N GLN A 43 -36.50 -7.40 2.74
CA GLN A 43 -35.85 -8.67 2.38
C GLN A 43 -35.31 -9.44 3.60
N ARG A 44 -35.13 -8.77 4.75
CA ARG A 44 -34.66 -9.40 5.99
C ARG A 44 -35.72 -10.21 6.75
N GLN A 45 -37.01 -10.05 6.44
CA GLN A 45 -38.10 -10.76 7.15
C GLN A 45 -38.58 -12.05 6.47
N LYS A 46 -37.90 -12.56 5.43
CA LYS A 46 -38.34 -13.74 4.68
C LYS A 46 -37.45 -14.98 4.80
N VAL A 47 -36.45 -14.98 5.70
CA VAL A 47 -35.47 -16.07 5.84
C VAL A 47 -35.55 -16.81 7.18
N GLU A 48 -36.30 -16.33 8.17
CA GLU A 48 -36.39 -16.96 9.50
C GLU A 48 -37.58 -17.93 9.69
N ALA A 49 -38.05 -18.58 8.63
CA ALA A 49 -39.07 -19.62 8.76
C ALA A 49 -38.81 -20.76 7.79
N GLU A 50 -37.91 -21.66 8.15
CA GLU A 50 -37.90 -23.08 7.78
C GLU A 50 -36.73 -23.78 8.50
N LEU A 51 -36.98 -24.25 9.71
CA LEU A 51 -36.21 -25.29 10.39
C LEU A 51 -37.21 -26.35 10.82
N ASP A 52 -37.23 -27.50 10.15
CA ASP A 52 -37.74 -28.75 10.74
C ASP A 52 -37.19 -30.00 10.01
N ASP A 53 -36.74 -30.94 10.85
CA ASP A 53 -36.48 -32.38 10.74
C ASP A 53 -35.94 -33.05 9.45
N ASP A 54 -34.86 -33.84 9.61
CA ASP A 54 -34.96 -35.31 9.47
C ASP A 54 -33.73 -36.08 10.02
N GLU A 55 -34.03 -37.19 10.70
CA GLU A 55 -33.16 -38.13 11.42
C GLU A 55 -32.50 -39.22 10.53
N TYR A 56 -31.28 -39.63 10.93
CA TYR A 56 -30.57 -40.92 10.77
C TYR A 56 -30.58 -41.73 9.44
N ARG A 57 -29.37 -41.96 8.90
CA ARG A 57 -28.91 -43.32 8.55
C ARG A 57 -27.38 -43.49 8.53
N SER A 58 -26.92 -44.46 9.30
CA SER A 58 -25.54 -44.96 9.39
C SER A 58 -25.19 -45.88 8.22
N GLY A 59 -23.97 -45.77 7.70
CA GLY A 59 -23.37 -46.70 6.75
C GLY A 59 -21.93 -46.30 6.46
N GLY A 60 -20.98 -46.91 7.18
CA GLY A 60 -19.56 -46.63 7.03
C GLY A 60 -18.96 -47.23 5.77
N GLU A 61 -18.21 -46.43 5.04
CA GLU A 61 -17.04 -46.84 4.26
C GLU A 61 -15.94 -45.82 4.55
N SER A 62 -14.78 -46.33 4.95
CA SER A 62 -13.60 -45.53 5.26
C SER A 62 -12.96 -45.07 3.95
N ASP A 63 -13.45 -43.96 3.41
CA ASP A 63 -12.67 -43.16 2.47
C ASP A 63 -11.70 -42.29 3.28
N GLN A 64 -10.43 -42.36 2.92
CA GLN A 64 -9.42 -41.44 3.42
C GLN A 64 -9.73 -40.06 2.84
N GLU A 65 -10.55 -39.29 3.57
CA GLU A 65 -10.70 -37.85 3.34
C GLU A 65 -9.32 -37.22 3.43
N SER A 66 -8.80 -36.79 2.27
CA SER A 66 -7.81 -35.71 2.22
C SER A 66 -8.34 -34.58 3.12
N PRO A 67 -7.51 -33.96 3.97
CA PRO A 67 -7.99 -32.86 4.81
C PRO A 67 -8.65 -31.85 3.90
N ASP A 68 -9.96 -31.62 4.08
CA ASP A 68 -10.71 -30.60 3.36
C ASP A 68 -9.98 -29.28 3.61
N GLU A 69 -9.22 -28.85 2.61
CA GLU A 69 -8.60 -27.53 2.61
C GLU A 69 -9.76 -26.54 2.51
N GLU A 70 -10.21 -26.03 3.66
CA GLU A 70 -11.20 -24.95 3.70
C GLU A 70 -10.65 -23.77 2.90
N GLU A 71 -11.15 -23.58 1.68
CA GLU A 71 -10.81 -22.44 0.83
C GLU A 71 -11.32 -21.14 1.49
N ILE A 72 -10.43 -20.40 2.13
CA ILE A 72 -10.77 -19.09 2.71
C ILE A 72 -10.67 -18.04 1.60
N ASN A 73 -11.82 -17.60 1.11
CA ASN A 73 -11.92 -16.43 0.24
C ASN A 73 -11.84 -15.15 1.07
N VAL A 74 -10.88 -14.28 0.74
CA VAL A 74 -10.71 -12.97 1.38
C VAL A 74 -10.89 -11.87 0.32
N ASP A 75 -11.96 -11.10 0.46
CA ASP A 75 -12.23 -9.92 -0.36
C ASP A 75 -11.72 -8.65 0.32
N PHE A 76 -11.18 -7.72 -0.48
CA PHE A 76 -10.68 -6.43 -0.02
C PHE A 76 -11.51 -5.28 -0.60
N ASP A 77 -11.99 -4.42 0.29
CA ASP A 77 -12.79 -3.26 -0.04
C ASP A 77 -12.06 -1.95 0.29
N PHE A 78 -12.45 -0.91 -0.43
CA PHE A 78 -11.88 0.44 -0.37
C PHE A 78 -12.92 1.42 0.14
N PHE A 79 -12.59 2.14 1.21
CA PHE A 79 -13.49 3.09 1.87
C PHE A 79 -12.84 4.43 2.11
N ASP A 80 -13.64 5.46 2.30
CA ASP A 80 -13.16 6.77 2.76
C ASP A 80 -12.68 6.65 4.23
N PRO A 81 -11.63 7.37 4.64
CA PRO A 81 -11.22 7.47 6.04
C PRO A 81 -12.33 8.05 6.93
N GLU A 82 -12.51 7.46 8.10
CA GLU A 82 -13.47 7.85 9.13
C GLU A 82 -12.77 8.05 10.49
N GLU A 83 -13.47 8.64 11.45
CA GLU A 83 -12.92 8.96 12.78
C GLU A 83 -12.37 7.71 13.50
N GLY A 84 -12.99 6.54 13.30
CA GLY A 84 -12.53 5.26 13.87
C GLY A 84 -11.12 4.84 13.43
N HIS A 85 -10.65 5.31 12.27
CA HIS A 85 -9.34 4.93 11.70
C HIS A 85 -8.18 5.74 12.26
N PHE A 86 -8.43 6.74 13.10
CA PHE A 86 -7.41 7.66 13.62
C PHE A 86 -6.16 6.94 14.15
N HIS A 87 -6.35 5.93 14.99
CA HIS A 87 -5.24 5.21 15.61
C HIS A 87 -4.43 4.39 14.59
N GLN A 88 -5.10 3.85 13.58
CA GLN A 88 -4.49 2.96 12.60
C GLN A 88 -3.73 3.77 11.54
N ILE A 89 -4.31 4.85 11.04
CA ILE A 89 -3.61 5.81 10.17
C ILE A 89 -2.36 6.36 10.88
N LYS A 90 -2.48 6.73 12.16
CA LYS A 90 -1.34 7.17 12.97
C LYS A 90 -0.26 6.10 13.09
N ARG A 91 -0.64 4.84 13.27
CA ARG A 91 0.30 3.70 13.32
C ARG A 91 1.03 3.52 11.99
N PHE A 92 0.32 3.51 10.87
CA PHE A 92 0.91 3.39 9.54
C PHE A 92 1.87 4.54 9.24
N LEU A 93 1.48 5.79 9.53
CA LEU A 93 2.39 6.93 9.40
C LEU A 93 3.64 6.78 10.29
N GLY A 94 3.49 6.24 11.49
CA GLY A 94 4.60 5.93 12.37
C GLY A 94 5.56 4.90 11.79
N GLN A 95 5.03 3.92 11.05
CA GLN A 95 5.83 2.95 10.29
C GLN A 95 6.54 3.62 9.12
N THR A 96 5.86 4.41 8.30
CA THR A 96 6.48 5.09 7.14
C THR A 96 7.62 6.02 7.55
N PHE A 97 7.44 6.81 8.60
CA PHE A 97 8.45 7.78 9.06
C PHE A 97 9.39 7.23 10.14
N ASP A 98 9.40 5.92 10.33
CA ASP A 98 10.33 5.20 11.20
C ASP A 98 10.36 5.71 12.65
N GLY A 99 9.18 5.96 13.23
CA GLY A 99 9.07 6.37 14.64
C GLY A 99 9.65 7.76 14.97
N LYS A 100 9.94 8.59 13.96
CA LYS A 100 10.31 10.00 14.18
C LYS A 100 9.24 10.71 14.99
N LYS A 101 9.67 11.64 15.85
CA LYS A 101 8.78 12.44 16.72
C LYS A 101 8.03 13.52 15.92
N PHE A 102 7.24 13.09 14.96
CA PHE A 102 6.29 13.95 14.27
C PHE A 102 4.93 13.95 14.99
N ASP A 103 4.17 15.02 14.80
CA ASP A 103 2.79 15.13 15.25
C ASP A 103 1.86 14.32 14.34
N LEU A 104 2.01 12.99 14.40
CA LEU A 104 1.24 12.06 13.58
C LEU A 104 -0.27 12.12 13.88
N SER A 105 -0.66 12.61 15.05
CA SER A 105 -2.07 12.89 15.36
C SER A 105 -2.63 13.95 14.41
N SER A 106 -1.93 15.09 14.27
CA SER A 106 -2.34 16.15 13.34
C SER A 106 -2.38 15.70 11.87
N ALA A 107 -1.60 14.69 11.49
CA ALA A 107 -1.65 14.09 10.16
C ALA A 107 -2.88 13.20 9.98
N ALA A 108 -3.16 12.32 10.95
CA ALA A 108 -4.34 11.45 10.92
C ALA A 108 -5.64 12.26 10.90
N ASP A 109 -5.76 13.27 11.76
CA ASP A 109 -6.90 14.19 11.78
C ASP A 109 -7.09 14.88 10.41
N HIS A 110 -5.98 15.27 9.78
CA HIS A 110 -6.02 15.92 8.46
C HIS A 110 -6.52 14.97 7.37
N VAL A 111 -6.03 13.73 7.35
CA VAL A 111 -6.46 12.69 6.39
C VAL A 111 -7.96 12.42 6.55
N ILE A 112 -8.44 12.26 7.78
CA ILE A 112 -9.86 12.00 8.08
C ILE A 112 -10.75 13.19 7.72
N ALA A 113 -10.30 14.41 8.04
CA ALA A 113 -11.07 15.62 7.77
C ALA A 113 -11.19 15.95 6.26
N GLN A 114 -10.26 15.47 5.42
CA GLN A 114 -10.21 15.79 4.00
C GLN A 114 -11.40 15.22 3.22
N LYS A 115 -11.83 13.99 3.52
CA LYS A 115 -12.98 13.22 2.95
C LYS A 115 -12.98 12.98 1.43
N THR A 116 -12.37 13.84 0.63
CA THR A 116 -12.44 13.80 -0.84
C THR A 116 -11.33 12.94 -1.46
N VAL A 117 -10.14 12.99 -0.87
CA VAL A 117 -8.97 12.24 -1.35
C VAL A 117 -8.38 11.51 -0.16
N GLY A 118 -8.34 10.19 -0.25
CA GLY A 118 -7.93 9.30 0.81
C GLY A 118 -8.75 8.03 0.76
N THR A 119 -8.06 6.89 0.80
CA THR A 119 -8.68 5.57 0.79
C THR A 119 -8.08 4.74 1.92
N VAL A 120 -8.93 3.97 2.61
CA VAL A 120 -8.52 2.90 3.53
C VAL A 120 -8.92 1.55 2.96
N ILE A 121 -8.12 0.52 3.24
CA ILE A 121 -8.30 -0.84 2.74
C ILE A 121 -8.78 -1.71 3.90
N ARG A 122 -9.85 -2.49 3.72
CA ARG A 122 -10.38 -3.42 4.74
C ARG A 122 -10.76 -4.74 4.10
N THR A 123 -10.88 -5.79 4.88
CA THR A 123 -11.57 -7.01 4.42
C THR A 123 -13.08 -6.77 4.43
N SER A 124 -13.80 -7.34 3.46
CA SER A 124 -15.25 -7.15 3.34
C SER A 124 -16.03 -7.59 4.58
N ASP A 125 -15.57 -8.64 5.26
CA ASP A 125 -16.16 -9.17 6.50
C ASP A 125 -15.44 -8.70 7.78
N GLY A 126 -14.48 -7.76 7.65
CA GLY A 126 -13.71 -7.23 8.77
C GLY A 126 -14.45 -6.18 9.60
N ASP A 127 -13.92 -5.89 10.79
CA ASP A 127 -14.39 -4.72 11.55
C ASP A 127 -14.14 -3.45 10.72
N LYS A 128 -15.13 -2.55 10.69
CA LYS A 128 -15.05 -1.29 9.98
C LYS A 128 -13.90 -0.39 10.47
N ASP A 129 -13.45 -0.55 11.71
CA ASP A 129 -12.39 0.26 12.28
C ASP A 129 -11.02 -0.37 12.00
N ASP A 130 -10.97 -1.66 11.61
CA ASP A 130 -9.77 -2.42 11.27
C ASP A 130 -9.40 -2.31 9.79
N ILE A 131 -8.49 -1.37 9.52
CA ILE A 131 -7.91 -1.13 8.21
C ILE A 131 -6.54 -1.83 8.07
N LEU A 132 -6.33 -2.41 6.91
CA LEU A 132 -5.10 -3.09 6.53
C LEU A 132 -4.11 -2.14 5.85
N GLY A 133 -4.57 -0.98 5.38
CA GLY A 133 -3.72 0.06 4.85
C GLY A 133 -4.50 1.32 4.51
N PHE A 134 -3.78 2.36 4.14
CA PHE A 134 -4.36 3.61 3.67
C PHE A 134 -3.45 4.31 2.66
N ILE A 135 -4.03 5.20 1.86
CA ILE A 135 -3.31 6.13 0.99
C ILE A 135 -4.04 7.47 0.96
N SER A 136 -3.33 8.58 0.94
CA SER A 136 -3.89 9.94 0.85
C SER A 136 -2.83 10.95 0.41
N VAL A 137 -3.26 12.18 0.06
CA VAL A 137 -2.36 13.29 -0.27
C VAL A 137 -2.68 14.51 0.58
N ILE A 138 -1.66 15.08 1.22
CA ILE A 138 -1.76 16.34 1.98
C ILE A 138 -1.06 17.47 1.22
N ASN A 139 -1.75 18.57 0.93
CA ASN A 139 -1.13 19.72 0.27
C ASN A 139 -0.16 20.45 1.21
N THR A 140 1.13 20.46 0.88
CA THR A 140 2.17 21.02 1.75
C THR A 140 2.21 22.55 1.77
N GLY A 141 1.79 23.20 0.68
CA GLY A 141 1.74 24.65 0.55
C GLY A 141 0.48 25.28 1.16
N ILE A 142 -0.65 24.58 1.16
CA ILE A 142 -1.89 25.08 1.74
C ILE A 142 -1.98 24.71 3.22
N SER A 143 -1.59 23.49 3.59
CA SER A 143 -1.63 23.00 4.97
C SER A 143 -0.43 23.44 5.82
N LYS A 144 0.15 24.62 5.54
CA LYS A 144 1.31 25.18 6.27
C LYS A 144 1.07 25.35 7.78
N GLY A 145 -0.19 25.44 8.20
CA GLY A 145 -0.58 25.52 9.62
C GLY A 145 -0.47 24.20 10.38
N ASN A 146 -0.55 23.06 9.68
CA ASN A 146 -0.52 21.73 10.27
C ASN A 146 0.87 21.39 10.83
N ASN A 147 0.93 20.86 12.06
CA ASN A 147 2.19 20.60 12.76
C ASN A 147 3.03 19.53 12.06
N PHE A 148 2.40 18.43 11.64
CA PHE A 148 3.07 17.38 10.87
C PHE A 148 3.71 17.93 9.59
N VAL A 149 2.97 18.75 8.83
CA VAL A 149 3.49 19.36 7.59
C VAL A 149 4.71 20.23 7.87
N LYS A 150 4.68 21.07 8.92
CA LYS A 150 5.84 21.91 9.31
C LYS A 150 7.06 21.06 9.66
N GLN A 151 6.86 19.97 10.40
CA GLN A 151 7.94 19.11 10.86
C GLN A 151 8.54 18.29 9.71
N VAL A 152 7.71 17.74 8.82
CA VAL A 152 8.17 17.03 7.62
C VAL A 152 8.94 17.98 6.71
N LYS A 153 8.44 19.19 6.44
CA LYS A 153 9.16 20.22 5.68
C LYS A 153 10.55 20.50 6.25
N SER A 154 10.63 20.75 7.55
CA SER A 154 11.88 21.03 8.25
C SER A 154 12.84 19.84 8.15
N PHE A 155 12.32 18.62 8.35
CA PHE A 155 13.10 17.40 8.28
C PHE A 155 13.67 17.14 6.88
N LEU A 156 12.86 17.28 5.83
CA LEU A 156 13.31 17.13 4.45
C LEU A 156 14.39 18.17 4.10
N LEU A 157 14.20 19.43 4.49
CA LEU A 157 15.18 20.49 4.23
C LEU A 157 16.50 20.34 5.00
N GLN A 158 16.45 19.70 6.18
CA GLN A 158 17.64 19.42 6.97
C GLN A 158 18.54 18.37 6.29
N HIS A 159 17.94 17.37 5.64
CA HIS A 159 18.65 16.24 5.03
C HIS A 159 18.80 16.37 3.51
N ALA A 160 18.23 17.41 2.91
CA ALA A 160 18.39 17.71 1.50
C ALA A 160 19.88 17.96 1.15
N PRO A 161 20.41 17.33 0.10
CA PRO A 161 21.75 17.66 -0.42
C PRO A 161 21.83 19.14 -0.79
N LYS A 162 22.98 19.79 -0.51
CA LYS A 162 23.18 21.24 -0.76
C LYS A 162 22.75 21.67 -2.16
N LYS A 163 23.05 20.87 -3.18
CA LYS A 163 22.70 21.13 -4.59
C LYS A 163 21.18 21.24 -4.85
N ASN A 164 20.36 20.56 -4.06
CA ASN A 164 18.92 20.43 -4.28
C ASN A 164 18.08 21.18 -3.24
N LYS A 165 18.71 21.77 -2.21
CA LYS A 165 18.03 22.36 -1.05
C LYS A 165 17.10 23.51 -1.43
N ASP A 166 17.56 24.44 -2.27
CA ASP A 166 16.76 25.60 -2.69
C ASP A 166 15.59 25.20 -3.58
N LYS A 167 15.81 24.23 -4.48
CA LYS A 167 14.76 23.65 -5.31
C LYS A 167 13.70 22.95 -4.45
N LEU A 168 14.12 22.15 -3.47
CA LEU A 168 13.21 21.48 -2.54
C LEU A 168 12.44 22.49 -1.68
N ALA A 169 13.10 23.54 -1.16
CA ALA A 169 12.43 24.59 -0.40
C ALA A 169 11.32 25.26 -1.21
N SER A 170 11.61 25.57 -2.48
CA SER A 170 10.62 26.15 -3.40
C SER A 170 9.45 25.20 -3.66
N LEU A 171 9.73 23.90 -3.85
CA LEU A 171 8.71 22.87 -4.03
C LEU A 171 7.82 22.73 -2.79
N LEU A 172 8.41 22.64 -1.60
CA LEU A 172 7.66 22.51 -0.34
C LEU A 172 6.76 23.72 -0.06
N GLU A 173 7.14 24.92 -0.49
CA GLU A 173 6.35 26.13 -0.29
C GLU A 173 5.25 26.35 -1.31
N SER A 174 5.28 25.63 -2.44
CA SER A 174 4.28 25.67 -3.51
C SER A 174 2.94 25.10 -3.08
N ASP A 175 1.84 25.79 -3.42
CA ASP A 175 0.47 25.31 -3.24
C ASP A 175 0.07 24.18 -4.21
N LYS A 176 1.01 23.76 -5.07
CA LYS A 176 0.85 22.64 -6.02
C LYS A 176 1.70 21.42 -5.65
N THR A 177 2.18 21.33 -4.41
CA THR A 177 2.97 20.17 -3.95
C THR A 177 2.18 19.37 -2.92
N GLY A 178 1.87 18.13 -3.28
CA GLY A 178 1.25 17.14 -2.40
C GLY A 178 2.31 16.31 -1.67
N LEU A 179 2.04 15.94 -0.43
CA LEU A 179 2.75 14.88 0.28
C LEU A 179 1.86 13.63 0.15
N LEU A 180 2.25 12.71 -0.72
CA LEU A 180 1.57 11.43 -0.90
C LEU A 180 2.04 10.49 0.20
N ILE A 181 1.11 10.11 1.07
CA ILE A 181 1.32 9.27 2.23
C ILE A 181 0.48 8.02 2.09
N GLY A 182 1.06 6.88 2.40
CA GLY A 182 0.32 5.64 2.43
C GLY A 182 1.20 4.51 2.88
N ASP A 183 0.60 3.60 3.63
CA ASP A 183 1.25 2.36 4.06
C ASP A 183 0.20 1.27 4.19
N ARG A 184 0.67 0.03 4.19
CA ARG A 184 -0.18 -1.15 4.35
C ARG A 184 0.57 -2.24 5.07
N VAL A 185 -0.16 -3.15 5.71
CA VAL A 185 0.45 -4.33 6.32
C VAL A 185 1.12 -5.17 5.24
N VAL A 186 2.27 -5.74 5.57
CA VAL A 186 3.12 -6.51 4.63
C VAL A 186 2.43 -7.74 4.04
N ASN A 187 1.38 -8.24 4.70
CA ASN A 187 0.63 -9.43 4.28
C ASN A 187 -0.46 -9.13 3.24
N ILE A 188 -0.66 -7.86 2.84
CA ILE A 188 -1.58 -7.55 1.75
C ILE A 188 -0.96 -8.01 0.43
N PRO A 189 -1.69 -8.76 -0.41
CA PRO A 189 -1.22 -9.17 -1.73
C PRO A 189 -0.72 -8.01 -2.58
N HIS A 190 0.43 -8.19 -3.23
CA HIS A 190 1.02 -7.16 -4.10
C HIS A 190 0.09 -6.72 -5.24
N MET A 191 -0.81 -7.60 -5.69
CA MET A 191 -1.83 -7.32 -6.71
C MET A 191 -2.74 -6.13 -6.35
N LEU A 192 -2.90 -5.79 -5.07
CA LEU A 192 -3.69 -4.63 -4.64
C LEU A 192 -3.00 -3.29 -4.91
N ALA A 193 -1.71 -3.27 -5.27
CA ALA A 193 -1.02 -2.03 -5.64
C ALA A 193 -1.72 -1.29 -6.80
N GLY A 194 -2.16 -2.00 -7.83
CA GLY A 194 -2.88 -1.41 -8.97
C GLY A 194 -4.18 -0.72 -8.56
N PRO A 195 -5.13 -1.43 -7.90
CA PRO A 195 -6.35 -0.84 -7.36
C PRO A 195 -6.11 0.35 -6.41
N ILE A 196 -5.12 0.28 -5.52
CA ILE A 196 -4.76 1.38 -4.60
C ILE A 196 -4.29 2.62 -5.37
N MET A 197 -3.39 2.43 -6.33
CA MET A 197 -2.86 3.52 -7.15
C MET A 197 -3.95 4.12 -8.05
N ARG A 198 -4.89 3.30 -8.55
CA ARG A 198 -6.04 3.80 -9.30
C ARG A 198 -6.96 4.63 -8.42
N ALA A 199 -7.28 4.15 -7.21
CA ALA A 199 -8.16 4.86 -6.29
C ALA A 199 -7.64 6.28 -6.02
N ILE A 200 -6.37 6.42 -5.64
CA ILE A 200 -5.80 7.74 -5.36
C ILE A 200 -5.71 8.63 -6.62
N HIS A 201 -5.40 8.05 -7.78
CA HIS A 201 -5.36 8.78 -9.05
C HIS A 201 -6.72 9.36 -9.40
N ASP A 202 -7.76 8.54 -9.36
CA ASP A 202 -9.12 8.93 -9.72
C ASP A 202 -9.70 9.93 -8.72
N GLU A 203 -9.48 9.71 -7.42
CA GLU A 203 -9.89 10.65 -6.37
C GLU A 203 -9.28 12.04 -6.57
N ILE A 204 -8.00 12.14 -6.96
CA ILE A 204 -7.35 13.43 -7.23
C ILE A 204 -7.99 14.13 -8.44
N ILE A 205 -8.32 13.38 -9.51
CA ILE A 205 -9.00 13.91 -10.69
C ILE A 205 -10.38 14.44 -10.30
N TRP A 206 -11.19 13.63 -9.62
CA TRP A 206 -12.53 14.03 -9.18
C TRP A 206 -12.47 15.23 -8.23
N ALA A 207 -11.55 15.25 -7.27
CA ALA A 207 -11.40 16.35 -6.33
C ALA A 207 -11.02 17.69 -7.01
N ARG A 208 -10.26 17.63 -8.11
CA ARG A 208 -9.88 18.80 -8.91
C ARG A 208 -11.06 19.39 -9.69
N GLU A 209 -12.04 18.58 -10.07
CA GLU A 209 -13.14 18.94 -10.97
C GLU A 209 -14.46 19.18 -10.20
N ASP A 210 -14.79 18.29 -9.27
CA ASP A 210 -16.13 18.15 -8.68
C ASP A 210 -16.28 18.80 -7.30
N GLU A 211 -15.18 19.18 -6.63
CA GLU A 211 -15.27 19.88 -5.34
C GLU A 211 -16.08 21.18 -5.49
N PRO A 212 -17.03 21.50 -4.59
CA PRO A 212 -18.00 22.58 -4.78
C PRO A 212 -17.38 23.97 -4.82
N THR A 213 -16.26 24.19 -4.12
CA THR A 213 -15.61 25.50 -4.03
C THR A 213 -14.29 25.52 -4.79
N GLU A 214 -13.95 26.68 -5.38
CA GLU A 214 -12.69 26.86 -6.07
C GLU A 214 -11.49 26.65 -5.14
N ALA A 215 -11.59 27.07 -3.87
CA ALA A 215 -10.55 26.84 -2.88
C ALA A 215 -10.26 25.36 -2.65
N LYS A 216 -11.30 24.52 -2.59
CA LYS A 216 -11.14 23.07 -2.43
C LYS A 216 -10.63 22.42 -3.71
N ARG A 217 -11.13 22.80 -4.90
CA ARG A 217 -10.55 22.34 -6.17
C ARG A 217 -9.07 22.70 -6.30
N LYS A 218 -8.70 23.93 -5.90
CA LYS A 218 -7.31 24.40 -5.92
C LYS A 218 -6.42 23.56 -5.00
N TYR A 219 -6.96 23.08 -3.88
CA TYR A 219 -6.21 22.25 -2.93
C TYR A 219 -5.66 20.95 -3.56
N PHE A 220 -6.39 20.37 -4.52
CA PHE A 220 -6.00 19.13 -5.19
C PHE A 220 -5.31 19.32 -6.56
N ARG A 221 -4.97 20.57 -6.92
CA ARG A 221 -4.22 20.87 -8.17
C ARG A 221 -2.72 20.71 -7.97
N PHE A 222 -2.26 19.47 -7.90
CA PHE A 222 -0.85 19.14 -7.74
C PHE A 222 -0.08 19.19 -9.07
N GLU A 223 1.17 19.64 -9.00
CA GLU A 223 2.19 19.51 -10.05
C GLU A 223 3.31 18.56 -9.62
N ASN A 224 3.51 18.39 -8.31
CA ASN A 224 4.53 17.52 -7.75
C ASN A 224 3.98 16.79 -6.52
N TYR A 225 4.47 15.57 -6.32
CA TYR A 225 4.27 14.78 -5.11
C TYR A 225 5.61 14.54 -4.44
N ILE A 226 5.61 14.62 -3.11
CA ILE A 226 6.68 14.08 -2.28
C ILE A 226 6.20 12.76 -1.74
N VAL A 227 6.99 11.71 -1.94
CA VAL A 227 6.72 10.35 -1.47
C VAL A 227 7.86 9.92 -0.57
N VAL A 228 7.54 9.38 0.61
CA VAL A 228 8.54 8.78 1.50
C VAL A 228 8.37 7.27 1.45
N ALA A 229 9.43 6.57 1.09
CA ALA A 229 9.39 5.13 0.82
C ALA A 229 10.61 4.41 1.38
N ARG A 230 10.39 3.16 1.79
CA ARG A 230 11.43 2.25 2.27
C ARG A 230 12.01 1.46 1.10
N LYS A 231 13.32 1.29 1.11
CA LYS A 231 14.06 0.54 0.11
C LYS A 231 15.03 -0.40 0.84
N LEU A 232 15.04 -1.65 0.44
CA LEU A 232 16.01 -2.64 0.88
C LEU A 232 17.12 -2.71 -0.16
N GLU A 233 18.36 -2.56 0.27
CA GLU A 233 19.53 -2.63 -0.60
C GLU A 233 20.42 -3.80 -0.19
N GLY A 234 20.81 -4.61 -1.17
CA GLY A 234 21.72 -5.73 -1.03
C GLY A 234 23.05 -5.29 -0.44
N SER A 235 23.60 -6.08 0.48
CA SER A 235 24.95 -5.86 0.98
C SER A 235 25.98 -6.47 0.02
N GLU A 236 27.17 -5.85 -0.06
CA GLU A 236 28.31 -6.26 -0.91
C GLU A 236 28.73 -7.74 -0.71
N ALA A 237 28.29 -8.40 0.36
CA ALA A 237 28.52 -9.83 0.63
C ALA A 237 27.85 -10.78 -0.38
N ARG A 238 26.95 -10.27 -1.25
CA ARG A 238 26.33 -11.05 -2.33
C ARG A 238 27.28 -11.27 -3.51
N GLU A 239 28.20 -10.34 -3.75
CA GLU A 239 29.12 -10.37 -4.90
C GLU A 239 30.19 -11.48 -4.78
N GLU A 240 30.65 -11.81 -3.57
CA GLU A 240 31.69 -12.84 -3.37
C GLU A 240 31.19 -14.29 -3.58
N GLY A 241 29.87 -14.51 -3.59
CA GLY A 241 29.27 -15.84 -3.71
C GLY A 241 28.97 -16.30 -5.14
N GLU A 242 28.92 -15.38 -6.10
CA GLU A 242 28.49 -15.68 -7.48
C GLU A 242 29.66 -15.98 -8.44
N GLU A 243 30.91 -15.63 -8.09
CA GLU A 243 32.09 -15.90 -8.94
C GLU A 243 32.60 -17.36 -8.90
N GLN A 244 32.02 -18.27 -8.11
CA GLN A 244 32.53 -19.64 -7.95
C GLN A 244 31.63 -20.78 -8.46
N GLN A 245 30.63 -20.51 -9.30
CA GLN A 245 29.84 -21.57 -9.93
C GLN A 245 29.68 -21.43 -11.46
N GLU A 246 30.78 -21.18 -12.18
CA GLU A 246 30.89 -21.63 -13.58
C GLU A 246 31.64 -22.96 -13.63
N GLY A 247 30.90 -24.06 -13.62
CA GLY A 247 31.46 -25.38 -13.91
C GLY A 247 30.72 -26.54 -13.27
N LYS A 248 29.56 -26.92 -13.83
CA LYS A 248 29.14 -28.30 -14.05
C LYS A 248 27.84 -28.32 -14.86
N GLU A 249 27.93 -28.93 -16.04
CA GLU A 249 26.82 -29.26 -16.92
C GLU A 249 25.81 -30.19 -16.23
N GLY A 250 24.52 -29.95 -16.48
CA GLY A 250 23.45 -30.95 -16.34
C GLY A 250 22.43 -30.71 -15.23
N ASP A 251 21.54 -29.74 -15.41
CA ASP A 251 20.08 -29.96 -15.38
C ASP A 251 19.37 -28.65 -15.79
N GLU A 252 18.42 -28.72 -16.72
CA GLU A 252 17.62 -27.58 -17.16
C GLU A 252 16.68 -27.13 -16.03
N VAL A 253 17.13 -26.18 -15.22
CA VAL A 253 16.22 -25.35 -14.41
C VAL A 253 15.71 -24.23 -15.30
N VAL A 254 14.45 -24.36 -15.73
CA VAL A 254 13.74 -23.34 -16.49
C VAL A 254 13.72 -22.04 -15.68
N LYS A 255 14.50 -21.05 -16.13
CA LYS A 255 14.48 -19.67 -15.61
C LYS A 255 13.08 -19.08 -15.83
N ALA A 256 12.28 -19.00 -14.78
CA ALA A 256 11.17 -18.05 -14.72
C ALA A 256 11.75 -16.67 -14.37
N GLY A 257 12.34 -16.01 -15.37
CA GLY A 257 12.78 -14.63 -15.26
C GLY A 257 11.57 -13.70 -15.25
N ILE A 258 11.31 -13.08 -14.10
CA ILE A 258 10.87 -11.68 -14.12
C ILE A 258 12.18 -10.91 -14.24
N GLU A 259 12.56 -10.54 -15.47
CA GLU A 259 13.55 -9.49 -15.67
C GLU A 259 12.89 -8.18 -15.21
N SER A 260 12.94 -7.92 -13.91
CA SER A 260 12.71 -6.58 -13.40
C SER A 260 13.95 -5.77 -13.72
N ASP A 261 13.80 -4.69 -14.46
CA ASP A 261 14.84 -3.69 -14.81
C ASP A 261 15.38 -2.93 -13.57
N PHE A 262 15.08 -3.40 -12.36
CA PHE A 262 15.71 -2.99 -11.12
C PHE A 262 16.97 -3.83 -10.95
N GLY A 263 18.14 -3.18 -10.85
CA GLY A 263 19.40 -3.86 -10.55
C GLY A 263 19.22 -4.86 -9.41
N SER A 264 19.85 -6.03 -9.54
CA SER A 264 19.72 -7.26 -8.74
C SER A 264 19.79 -7.14 -7.20
N ASP A 265 20.02 -5.92 -6.70
CA ASP A 265 20.29 -5.61 -5.30
C ASP A 265 19.28 -4.63 -4.67
N GLU A 266 18.24 -4.18 -5.40
CA GLU A 266 17.26 -3.23 -4.86
C GLU A 266 15.86 -3.86 -4.74
N LEU A 267 15.30 -3.87 -3.53
CA LEU A 267 13.97 -4.41 -3.26
C LEU A 267 13.09 -3.38 -2.55
N PHE A 268 11.89 -3.15 -3.10
CA PHE A 268 10.88 -2.30 -2.48
C PHE A 268 9.80 -3.17 -1.82
N PRO A 269 9.51 -3.00 -0.51
CA PRO A 269 8.43 -3.73 0.15
C PRO A 269 7.05 -3.46 -0.48
N LYS A 270 6.88 -2.27 -1.05
CA LYS A 270 5.71 -1.86 -1.83
C LYS A 270 6.15 -1.69 -3.27
N ALA A 271 5.64 -2.53 -4.16
CA ALA A 271 6.00 -2.54 -5.58
C ALA A 271 5.80 -1.15 -6.22
N GLU A 272 4.74 -0.45 -5.85
CA GLU A 272 4.43 0.90 -6.30
C GLU A 272 5.51 1.94 -5.93
N ASP A 273 6.21 1.77 -4.81
CA ASP A 273 7.30 2.69 -4.42
C ASP A 273 8.50 2.57 -5.36
N GLY A 274 8.77 1.35 -5.86
CA GLY A 274 9.82 1.11 -6.85
C GLY A 274 9.51 1.79 -8.18
N VAL A 275 8.28 1.63 -8.67
CA VAL A 275 7.82 2.31 -9.90
C VAL A 275 7.86 3.83 -9.72
N ILE A 276 7.41 4.36 -8.57
CA ILE A 276 7.51 5.79 -8.25
C ILE A 276 8.96 6.27 -8.29
N ALA A 277 9.91 5.48 -7.77
CA ALA A 277 11.32 5.82 -7.77
C ALA A 277 11.87 5.98 -9.20
N ASN A 278 11.45 5.14 -10.15
CA ASN A 278 11.87 5.21 -11.55
C ASN A 278 11.43 6.51 -12.25
N TYR A 279 10.28 7.07 -11.87
CA TYR A 279 9.77 8.32 -12.42
C TYR A 279 10.15 9.57 -11.60
N ALA A 280 10.85 9.39 -10.48
CA ALA A 280 11.21 10.50 -9.60
C ALA A 280 12.26 11.40 -10.26
N THR A 281 12.04 12.71 -10.21
CA THR A 281 13.00 13.72 -10.72
C THR A 281 14.05 14.10 -9.69
N MET A 282 13.85 13.68 -8.44
CA MET A 282 14.75 13.89 -7.33
C MET A 282 14.53 12.78 -6.31
N ALA A 283 15.62 12.23 -5.79
CA ALA A 283 15.64 11.32 -4.67
C ALA A 283 16.62 11.85 -3.61
N MET A 284 16.32 11.63 -2.34
CA MET A 284 17.24 11.87 -1.24
C MET A 284 17.09 10.80 -0.17
N GLU A 285 18.22 10.31 0.30
CA GLU A 285 18.27 9.41 1.43
C GLU A 285 17.97 10.19 2.71
N LEU A 286 17.13 9.60 3.56
CA LEU A 286 16.72 10.12 4.85
C LEU A 286 17.31 9.23 5.94
N PRO A 287 17.72 9.80 7.08
CA PRO A 287 18.23 8.98 8.17
C PRO A 287 17.13 8.07 8.72
N VAL A 288 17.46 6.81 8.95
CA VAL A 288 16.62 5.85 9.69
C VAL A 288 16.79 6.12 11.19
N SER A 289 15.69 6.12 11.96
CA SER A 289 15.65 6.42 13.39
C SER A 289 15.57 5.17 14.28
N GLN A 290 15.56 3.96 13.70
CA GLN A 290 15.58 2.71 14.47
C GLN A 290 16.77 2.69 15.44
N SER A 291 16.55 2.14 16.63
CA SER A 291 17.65 1.85 17.56
C SER A 291 18.67 0.94 16.89
N GLU A 292 19.94 1.08 17.25
CA GLU A 292 21.00 0.18 16.74
C GLU A 292 20.64 -1.30 16.97
N GLU A 293 19.92 -1.62 18.04
CA GLU A 293 19.43 -2.98 18.33
C GLU A 293 18.41 -3.48 17.29
N LYS A 294 17.47 -2.64 16.84
CA LYS A 294 16.51 -3.02 15.80
C LYS A 294 17.17 -3.17 14.44
N GLN A 295 18.13 -2.30 14.13
CA GLN A 295 18.93 -2.42 12.90
C GLN A 295 19.78 -3.70 12.93
N LYS A 296 20.37 -4.04 14.07
CA LYS A 296 21.10 -5.31 14.26
C LYS A 296 20.19 -6.53 14.16
N LEU A 297 18.99 -6.47 14.74
CA LEU A 297 18.01 -7.56 14.63
C LEU A 297 17.53 -7.74 13.19
N PHE A 298 17.25 -6.64 12.49
CA PHE A 298 16.90 -6.66 11.07
C PHE A 298 18.06 -7.24 10.26
N ALA A 299 19.29 -6.78 10.47
CA ALA A 299 20.47 -7.31 9.79
C ALA A 299 20.73 -8.79 10.14
N GLN A 300 20.42 -9.25 11.35
CA GLN A 300 20.54 -10.66 11.73
C GLN A 300 19.50 -11.54 11.03
N GLN A 301 18.27 -11.03 10.87
CA GLN A 301 17.19 -11.74 10.18
C GLN A 301 17.32 -11.66 8.65
N ASN A 302 17.87 -10.55 8.16
CA ASN A 302 18.04 -10.22 6.75
C ASN A 302 19.52 -9.95 6.48
N ALA A 303 20.36 -10.99 6.64
CA ALA A 303 21.82 -10.93 6.55
C ALA A 303 22.36 -10.27 5.27
N PHE A 304 21.53 -10.16 4.24
CA PHE A 304 21.88 -9.67 2.91
C PHE A 304 21.30 -8.30 2.56
N PHE A 305 20.49 -7.68 3.44
CA PHE A 305 19.82 -6.42 3.11
C PHE A 305 19.98 -5.37 4.21
N SER A 306 20.23 -4.13 3.78
CA SER A 306 20.14 -2.95 4.61
C SER A 306 18.84 -2.20 4.30
N GLU A 307 18.16 -1.71 5.34
CA GLU A 307 16.96 -0.91 5.19
C GLU A 307 17.32 0.58 5.09
N LYS A 308 16.88 1.23 4.03
CA LYS A 308 17.02 2.67 3.81
C LYS A 308 15.67 3.35 3.63
N LEU A 309 15.64 4.63 3.96
CA LEU A 309 14.47 5.49 3.78
C LEU A 309 14.80 6.58 2.77
N TYR A 310 13.93 6.78 1.78
CA TYR A 310 14.12 7.79 0.74
C TYR A 310 12.91 8.73 0.67
N ALA A 311 13.17 9.98 0.32
CA ALA A 311 12.16 10.91 -0.19
C ALA A 311 12.34 11.12 -1.70
N TYR A 312 11.27 10.89 -2.44
CA TYR A 312 11.19 11.06 -3.89
C TYR A 312 10.31 12.25 -4.25
N VAL A 313 10.66 12.97 -5.32
CA VAL A 313 9.80 13.98 -5.95
C VAL A 313 9.31 13.48 -7.29
N LEU A 314 8.02 13.17 -7.34
CA LEU A 314 7.31 12.66 -8.50
C LEU A 314 6.50 13.79 -9.16
N PRO A 315 6.75 14.12 -10.45
CA PRO A 315 5.89 15.04 -11.18
C PRO A 315 4.47 14.49 -11.38
N HIS A 316 3.45 15.32 -11.25
CA HIS A 316 2.06 14.89 -11.45
C HIS A 316 1.81 14.33 -12.87
N SER A 317 2.51 14.84 -13.87
CA SER A 317 2.44 14.32 -15.25
C SER A 317 2.86 12.86 -15.38
N LYS A 318 3.56 12.30 -14.38
CA LYS A 318 4.01 10.91 -14.35
C LYS A 318 3.11 9.98 -13.52
N LEU A 319 2.08 10.50 -12.85
CA LEU A 319 1.22 9.67 -12.00
C LEU A 319 0.44 8.61 -12.81
N ALA A 320 -0.02 8.96 -14.01
CA ALA A 320 -0.69 8.01 -14.91
C ALA A 320 0.28 6.95 -15.46
N ASP A 321 1.52 7.35 -15.80
CA ASP A 321 2.58 6.42 -16.21
C ASP A 321 2.90 5.43 -15.08
N VAL A 322 3.07 5.93 -13.85
CA VAL A 322 3.26 5.09 -12.65
C VAL A 322 2.10 4.11 -12.46
N LEU A 323 0.85 4.55 -12.60
CA LEU A 323 -0.30 3.67 -12.48
C LEU A 323 -0.25 2.54 -13.53
N ASN A 324 0.08 2.86 -14.78
CA ASN A 324 0.16 1.86 -15.84
C ASN A 324 1.26 0.83 -15.56
N ASP A 325 2.45 1.28 -15.21
CA ASP A 325 3.59 0.40 -14.94
C ASP A 325 3.38 -0.43 -13.66
N VAL A 326 2.70 0.11 -12.64
CA VAL A 326 2.26 -0.69 -11.47
C VAL A 326 1.29 -1.78 -11.89
N ASN A 327 0.30 -1.47 -12.72
CA ASN A 327 -0.68 -2.45 -13.19
C ASN A 327 -0.02 -3.57 -13.99
N GLU A 328 0.93 -3.23 -14.87
CA GLU A 328 1.73 -4.19 -15.62
C GLU A 328 2.57 -5.07 -14.70
N LEU A 329 3.28 -4.46 -13.74
CA LEU A 329 4.12 -5.16 -12.77
C LEU A 329 3.34 -6.19 -11.93
N VAL A 330 2.12 -5.86 -11.54
CA VAL A 330 1.29 -6.76 -10.72
C VAL A 330 0.30 -7.61 -11.52
N GLY A 331 0.34 -7.51 -12.85
CA GLY A 331 -0.55 -8.26 -13.75
C GLY A 331 -2.04 -7.94 -13.57
N TRP A 332 -2.38 -6.72 -13.14
CA TRP A 332 -3.77 -6.31 -12.96
C TRP A 332 -4.32 -5.69 -14.25
N ASP A 333 -5.36 -6.31 -14.80
CA ASP A 333 -6.00 -5.92 -16.07
C ASP A 333 -6.90 -4.68 -15.97
N GLY A 334 -6.98 -4.09 -14.78
CA GLY A 334 -7.81 -2.92 -14.52
C GLY A 334 -9.29 -3.22 -14.39
N GLN A 335 -9.70 -4.50 -14.36
CA GLN A 335 -11.07 -4.88 -14.07
C GLN A 335 -11.24 -5.14 -12.58
N VAL A 336 -12.46 -4.83 -12.15
CA VAL A 336 -12.95 -5.02 -10.80
C VAL A 336 -14.40 -5.48 -10.90
#